data_AF-A0A0Q4DMU3-F1
#
_entry.id   AF-A0A0Q4DMU3-F1
#
_cell.length_a   1.000
_cell.length_b   1.000
_cell.length_c   1.000
_cell.angle_alpha   90.00
_cell.angle_beta   90.00
_cell.angle_gamma   90.00
#
_symmetry.space_group_name_H-M   'P 1'
#
loop_
_entity.id
_entity.type
_entity.pdbx_description
1 polymer ?
#
loop_
_entity_poly.entity_id
_entity_poly.type
_entity_poly.pdbx_seq_one_letter_code
_entity_poly.pdbx_strand_id
1 'polypeptide(L)'
;MSIDNAAIYRDSAGNLFDAPGVSGTGNSTAPSGTPAITQTFGLDSADDGLNATVVSTSPVVLLSADAYNARGGGVRLMLYDKATTPKATDDPKWTVYLVGLASGGREWPSGLRFDTGLAFMLIPDDASGLMAGDIIGLNLGYSS
;
A
#
# COMPACT_ATOMS: atom_id res chain seq x y z
N MET A 1 22.70 -7.99 48.69
CA MET A 1 21.79 -7.12 47.90
C MET A 1 21.50 -7.90 46.62
N SER A 2 20.45 -8.73 46.65
CA SER A 2 20.06 -9.56 45.51
C SER A 2 19.25 -8.66 44.59
N ILE A 3 19.68 -8.49 43.34
CA ILE A 3 18.85 -7.88 42.29
C ILE A 3 18.09 -9.06 41.69
N ASP A 4 16.82 -9.17 42.04
CA ASP A 4 15.94 -10.17 41.44
C ASP A 4 15.78 -9.80 39.96
N ASN A 5 16.38 -10.64 39.11
CA ASN A 5 16.45 -10.47 37.67
C ASN A 5 15.06 -10.77 37.10
N ALA A 6 14.17 -9.78 37.07
CA ALA A 6 12.84 -9.93 36.47
C ALA A 6 13.01 -10.30 34.99
N ALA A 7 12.56 -11.50 34.61
CA ALA A 7 12.56 -11.94 33.22
C ALA A 7 11.67 -11.01 32.39
N ILE A 8 12.29 -10.19 31.55
CA ILE A 8 11.62 -9.35 30.57
C ILE A 8 11.16 -10.26 29.42
N TYR A 9 9.85 -10.48 29.30
CA TYR A 9 9.26 -11.21 28.18
C TYR A 9 8.96 -10.23 27.04
N ARG A 10 9.46 -10.55 25.83
CA ARG A 10 9.25 -9.76 24.61
C ARG A 10 8.55 -10.58 23.53
N ASP A 11 7.72 -9.96 22.68
CA ASP A 11 7.25 -10.61 21.45
C ASP A 11 8.35 -10.64 20.38
N SER A 12 8.05 -11.30 19.25
CA SER A 12 8.88 -11.31 18.05
C SER A 12 9.04 -9.93 17.39
N ALA A 13 8.27 -8.91 17.82
CA ALA A 13 8.40 -7.52 17.41
C ALA A 13 9.23 -6.66 18.40
N GLY A 14 9.69 -7.25 19.51
CA GLY A 14 10.54 -6.60 20.52
C GLY A 14 9.82 -5.81 21.61
N ASN A 15 8.48 -5.85 21.66
CA ASN A 15 7.67 -5.11 22.62
C ASN A 15 7.71 -5.77 24.01
N LEU A 16 7.67 -4.96 25.07
CA LEU A 16 7.70 -5.42 26.46
C LEU A 16 6.28 -5.76 26.94
N PHE A 17 6.03 -6.98 27.40
CA PHE A 17 4.80 -7.32 28.13
C PHE A 17 5.06 -7.38 29.63
N ASP A 18 4.08 -6.92 30.41
CA ASP A 18 4.08 -7.13 31.86
C ASP A 18 3.85 -8.61 32.17
N ALA A 19 4.67 -9.17 33.07
CA ALA A 19 4.59 -10.58 33.46
C ALA A 19 3.21 -10.93 34.08
N PRO A 20 2.70 -12.16 33.91
CA PRO A 20 1.31 -12.46 34.24
C PRO A 20 1.15 -12.62 35.75
N GLY A 21 0.57 -11.62 36.43
CA GLY A 21 0.17 -11.83 37.82
C GLY A 21 -0.20 -10.63 38.67
N VAL A 22 -1.04 -9.67 38.22
CA VAL A 22 -1.94 -8.92 39.13
C VAL A 22 -3.20 -8.50 38.37
N SER A 23 -4.35 -8.96 38.87
CA SER A 23 -5.69 -8.55 38.45
C SER A 23 -5.92 -7.07 38.80
N GLY A 24 -6.05 -6.22 37.79
CA GLY A 24 -6.52 -4.85 37.92
C GLY A 24 -7.16 -4.43 36.61
N THR A 25 -8.42 -4.04 36.65
CA THR A 25 -9.23 -3.60 35.51
C THR A 25 -8.70 -2.29 34.94
N GLY A 26 -7.63 -2.39 34.15
CA GLY A 26 -7.15 -1.38 33.23
C GLY A 26 -7.73 -1.68 31.86
N ASN A 27 -8.66 -0.84 31.43
CA ASN A 27 -9.21 -0.82 30.09
C ASN A 27 -8.08 -0.63 29.06
N SER A 28 -7.48 -1.73 28.60
CA SER A 28 -6.61 -1.72 27.42
C SER A 28 -7.49 -1.71 26.17
N THR A 29 -8.30 -0.67 25.99
CA THR A 29 -8.79 -0.31 24.65
C THR A 29 -7.66 0.37 23.90
N ALA A 30 -6.71 -0.43 23.47
CA ALA A 30 -6.06 -0.22 22.20
C ALA A 30 -5.83 -1.59 21.54
N PRO A 31 -6.86 -2.21 20.94
CA PRO A 31 -6.58 -2.94 19.73
C PRO A 31 -6.24 -1.87 18.69
N SER A 32 -5.00 -1.38 18.62
CA SER A 32 -4.57 -0.72 17.38
C SER A 32 -4.32 -1.85 16.37
N GLY A 33 -5.42 -2.41 15.88
CA GLY A 33 -5.45 -3.34 14.77
C GLY A 33 -5.03 -2.60 13.52
N THR A 34 -3.73 -2.30 13.41
CA THR A 34 -3.12 -1.92 12.14
C THR A 34 -3.56 -2.97 11.14
N PRO A 35 -4.32 -2.59 10.09
CA PRO A 35 -4.75 -3.56 9.11
C PRO A 35 -3.48 -4.20 8.52
N ALA A 36 -3.43 -5.53 8.50
CA ALA A 36 -2.33 -6.26 7.90
C ALA A 36 -2.54 -6.34 6.38
N ILE A 37 -1.45 -6.25 5.61
CA ILE A 37 -1.49 -6.59 4.19
C ILE A 37 -1.84 -8.07 4.09
N THR A 38 -2.99 -8.39 3.49
CA THR A 38 -3.41 -9.78 3.25
C THR A 38 -3.21 -10.16 1.79
N GLN A 39 -3.08 -9.18 0.89
CA GLN A 39 -2.90 -9.38 -0.54
C GLN A 39 -1.94 -8.32 -1.12
N THR A 40 -1.15 -8.73 -2.12
CA THR A 40 -0.30 -7.84 -2.90
C THR A 40 -0.61 -8.01 -4.37
N PHE A 41 -0.91 -6.91 -5.05
CA PHE A 41 -0.88 -6.88 -6.51
C PHE A 41 0.51 -6.46 -6.96
N GLY A 42 1.11 -7.24 -7.84
CA GLY A 42 2.42 -6.97 -8.43
C GLY A 42 2.31 -6.77 -9.94
N LEU A 43 2.95 -5.72 -10.45
CA LEU A 43 3.24 -5.54 -11.86
C LEU A 43 4.76 -5.54 -12.04
N ASP A 44 5.30 -6.60 -12.65
CA ASP A 44 6.75 -6.75 -12.85
C ASP A 44 7.28 -5.77 -13.89
N SER A 45 6.52 -5.51 -14.95
CA SER A 45 6.80 -4.50 -15.97
C SER A 45 5.51 -4.03 -16.64
N ALA A 46 5.35 -2.73 -16.88
CA ALA A 46 4.36 -2.22 -17.82
C ALA A 46 4.62 -2.78 -19.23
N ASP A 47 3.59 -2.84 -20.07
CA ASP A 47 3.66 -3.09 -21.51
C ASP A 47 3.03 -1.91 -22.28
N ASP A 48 3.13 -1.88 -23.61
CA ASP A 48 2.65 -0.78 -24.48
C ASP A 48 1.11 -0.59 -24.44
N GLY A 49 0.37 -1.49 -23.77
CA GLY A 49 -1.08 -1.43 -23.58
C GLY A 49 -1.53 -1.28 -22.12
N LEU A 50 -0.66 -1.54 -21.15
CA LEU A 50 -1.02 -1.58 -19.74
C LEU A 50 -0.87 -0.20 -19.10
N ASN A 51 -1.87 0.63 -19.36
CA ASN A 51 -2.04 1.90 -18.68
C ASN A 51 -3.10 1.83 -17.58
N ALA A 52 -4.01 0.85 -17.57
CA ALA A 52 -5.16 0.81 -16.67
C ALA A 52 -5.54 -0.61 -16.26
N THR A 53 -5.70 -0.85 -14.96
CA THR A 53 -5.92 -2.21 -14.41
C THR A 53 -6.89 -2.18 -13.24
N VAL A 54 -7.76 -3.20 -13.16
CA VAL A 54 -8.54 -3.50 -11.96
C VAL A 54 -7.75 -4.45 -11.07
N VAL A 55 -7.48 -4.03 -9.86
CA VAL A 55 -6.73 -4.79 -8.84
C VAL A 55 -7.68 -5.67 -8.02
N SER A 56 -8.82 -5.11 -7.62
CA SER A 56 -9.87 -5.82 -6.89
C SER A 56 -11.25 -5.31 -7.32
N THR A 57 -12.19 -6.23 -7.50
CA THR A 57 -13.60 -5.93 -7.77
C THR A 57 -14.46 -5.87 -6.51
N SER A 58 -13.85 -6.05 -5.34
CA SER A 58 -14.50 -5.98 -4.01
C SER A 58 -13.90 -4.86 -3.17
N PRO A 59 -14.62 -4.35 -2.14
CA PRO A 59 -14.10 -3.33 -1.24
C PRO A 59 -12.77 -3.77 -0.61
N VAL A 60 -11.82 -2.84 -0.51
CA VAL A 60 -10.50 -3.10 0.09
C VAL A 60 -10.00 -1.90 0.88
N VAL A 61 -8.99 -2.14 1.71
CA VAL A 61 -8.20 -1.11 2.39
C VAL A 61 -6.77 -1.20 1.89
N LEU A 62 -6.32 -0.18 1.15
CA LEU A 62 -4.95 -0.07 0.68
C LEU A 62 -4.05 0.41 1.80
N LEU A 63 -2.88 -0.22 1.95
CA LEU A 63 -1.94 0.03 3.04
C LEU A 63 -0.58 0.51 2.52
N SER A 64 -0.16 0.03 1.36
CA SER A 64 1.03 0.52 0.69
C SER A 64 0.88 0.54 -0.82
N ALA A 65 1.59 1.46 -1.46
CA ALA A 65 1.79 1.49 -2.89
C ALA A 65 3.25 1.86 -3.15
N ASP A 66 4.01 0.95 -3.75
CA ASP A 66 5.42 1.13 -4.10
C ASP A 66 5.59 0.94 -5.60
N ALA A 67 6.35 1.81 -6.24
CA ALA A 67 6.60 1.73 -7.68
C ALA A 67 8.05 2.13 -7.99
N TYR A 68 8.62 1.56 -9.04
CA TYR A 68 9.84 2.07 -9.65
C TYR A 68 9.59 2.49 -11.11
N ASN A 69 9.93 3.74 -11.40
CA ASN A 69 9.82 4.34 -12.72
C ASN A 69 11.21 4.37 -13.37
N ALA A 70 11.40 3.50 -14.36
CA ALA A 70 12.64 3.40 -15.14
C ALA A 70 12.63 4.35 -16.36
N ARG A 71 11.51 5.02 -16.62
CA ARG A 71 11.42 6.07 -17.64
C ARG A 71 12.21 7.31 -17.19
N GLY A 72 12.80 8.02 -18.15
CA GLY A 72 13.38 9.35 -17.90
C GLY A 72 12.36 10.42 -17.54
N GLY A 73 11.13 10.29 -18.06
CA GLY A 73 10.00 11.16 -17.77
C GLY A 73 9.19 10.71 -16.55
N GLY A 74 8.42 11.64 -15.99
CA GLY A 74 7.51 11.34 -14.89
C GLY A 74 6.26 10.58 -15.32
N VAL A 75 5.72 9.79 -14.41
CA VAL A 75 4.46 9.05 -14.59
C VAL A 75 3.56 9.28 -13.39
N ARG A 76 2.29 9.61 -13.64
CA ARG A 76 1.28 9.69 -12.59
C ARG A 76 0.65 8.31 -12.37
N LEU A 77 0.74 7.81 -11.14
CA LEU A 77 -0.07 6.70 -10.66
C LEU A 77 -1.35 7.26 -10.05
N MET A 78 -2.47 6.92 -10.65
CA MET A 78 -3.81 7.31 -10.23
C MET A 78 -4.54 6.08 -9.69
N LEU A 79 -5.13 6.18 -8.51
CA LEU A 79 -5.90 5.13 -7.87
C LEU A 79 -7.38 5.48 -7.87
N TYR A 80 -8.22 4.51 -8.18
CA TYR A 80 -9.66 4.67 -8.38
C TYR A 80 -10.45 3.73 -7.49
N ASP A 81 -11.54 4.24 -6.95
CA ASP A 81 -12.56 3.47 -6.23
C ASP A 81 -13.59 2.92 -7.20
N LYS A 82 -13.19 1.88 -7.93
CA LYS A 82 -13.96 1.25 -9.00
C LYS A 82 -13.66 -0.24 -9.09
N ALA A 83 -14.69 -1.00 -9.43
CA ALA A 83 -14.61 -2.42 -9.77
C ALA A 83 -14.47 -2.67 -11.30
N THR A 84 -14.19 -1.63 -12.08
CA THR A 84 -14.06 -1.70 -13.54
C THR A 84 -12.86 -0.89 -14.01
N THR A 85 -12.33 -1.20 -15.20
CA THR A 85 -11.16 -0.51 -15.76
C THR A 85 -11.39 1.00 -15.82
N PRO A 86 -10.48 1.81 -15.26
CA PRO A 86 -10.62 3.26 -15.24
C PRO A 86 -10.40 3.84 -16.64
N LYS A 87 -10.96 5.03 -16.86
CA LYS A 87 -10.79 5.86 -18.05
C LYS A 87 -10.11 7.17 -17.65
N ALA A 88 -9.44 7.82 -18.60
CA ALA A 88 -8.76 9.09 -18.35
C ALA A 88 -9.72 10.23 -17.89
N THR A 89 -11.03 10.07 -18.13
CA THR A 89 -12.07 11.00 -17.69
C THR A 89 -12.65 10.68 -16.31
N ASP A 90 -12.28 9.55 -15.71
CA ASP A 90 -12.74 9.20 -14.37
C ASP A 90 -11.97 10.02 -13.32
N ASP A 91 -12.63 10.33 -12.20
CA ASP A 91 -12.00 11.05 -11.09
C ASP A 91 -11.18 10.09 -10.22
N PRO A 92 -9.87 10.30 -10.08
CA PRO A 92 -9.06 9.47 -9.20
C PRO A 92 -9.35 9.80 -7.74
N LYS A 93 -9.43 8.76 -6.90
CA LYS A 93 -9.51 8.92 -5.44
C LYS A 93 -8.17 9.39 -4.88
N TRP A 94 -7.07 8.99 -5.52
CA TRP A 94 -5.74 9.42 -5.14
C TRP A 94 -4.81 9.47 -6.34
N THR A 95 -3.80 10.34 -6.28
CA THR A 95 -2.80 10.49 -7.35
C THR A 95 -1.43 10.72 -6.74
N VAL A 96 -0.41 10.06 -7.28
CA VAL A 96 0.99 10.30 -6.97
C VAL A 96 1.81 10.44 -8.24
N TYR A 97 2.81 11.31 -8.15
CA TYR A 97 3.80 11.49 -9.18
C TYR A 97 5.01 10.58 -8.91
N LEU A 98 5.29 9.70 -9.87
CA LEU A 98 6.48 8.86 -9.90
C LEU A 98 7.55 9.59 -10.70
N VAL A 99 8.55 10.12 -9.99
CA VAL A 99 9.70 10.80 -10.60
C VAL A 99 10.43 9.83 -11.53
N GLY A 100 10.92 10.31 -12.67
CA GLY A 100 11.69 9.51 -13.61
C GLY A 100 12.99 8.97 -13.00
N LEU A 101 13.38 7.77 -13.40
CA LEU A 101 14.56 7.04 -12.93
C LEU A 101 14.64 6.88 -11.40
N ALA A 102 13.49 6.71 -10.75
CA ALA A 102 13.39 6.67 -9.30
C ALA A 102 12.36 5.67 -8.80
N SER A 103 12.58 5.17 -7.58
CA SER A 103 11.54 4.50 -6.81
C SER A 103 10.76 5.52 -5.99
N GLY A 104 9.48 5.24 -5.79
CA GLY A 104 8.60 6.03 -4.94
C GLY A 104 7.56 5.13 -4.31
N GLY A 105 7.24 5.42 -3.04
CA GLY A 105 6.29 4.64 -2.28
C GLY A 105 5.43 5.53 -1.39
N ARG A 106 4.23 5.07 -1.07
CA ARG A 106 3.34 5.68 -0.08
C ARG A 106 2.74 4.61 0.80
N GLU A 107 2.81 4.84 2.11
CA GLU A 107 2.12 4.06 3.11
C GLU A 107 0.92 4.82 3.66
N TRP A 108 -0.13 4.06 3.99
CA TRP A 108 -1.30 4.50 4.72
C TRP A 108 -1.45 3.63 5.98
N PRO A 109 -0.79 4.00 7.10
CA PRO A 109 -0.83 3.20 8.33
C PRO A 109 -2.25 2.97 8.88
N SER A 110 -3.16 3.93 8.63
CA SER A 110 -4.58 3.81 8.99
C SER A 110 -5.47 3.24 7.86
N GLY A 111 -4.87 2.90 6.73
CA GLY A 111 -5.55 2.41 5.54
C GLY A 111 -6.21 3.52 4.70
N LEU A 112 -6.11 3.39 3.38
CA LEU A 112 -6.92 4.13 2.42
C LEU A 112 -8.04 3.22 1.92
N ARG A 113 -9.28 3.51 2.32
CA ARG A 113 -10.45 2.68 2.00
C ARG A 113 -10.90 2.88 0.56
N PHE A 114 -11.25 1.80 -0.12
CA PHE A 114 -11.89 1.76 -1.44
C PHE A 114 -13.18 0.93 -1.31
N ASP A 115 -14.33 1.58 -1.46
CA ASP A 115 -15.64 1.02 -1.09
C ASP A 115 -16.30 0.20 -2.22
N THR A 116 -15.86 0.37 -3.46
CA THR A 116 -16.37 -0.32 -4.65
C THR A 116 -15.39 -1.38 -5.13
N GLY A 117 -14.10 -1.05 -5.11
CA GLY A 117 -13.02 -1.85 -5.68
C GLY A 117 -11.77 -1.00 -5.81
N LEU A 118 -10.63 -1.64 -6.07
CA LEU A 118 -9.37 -0.95 -6.31
C LEU A 118 -9.00 -1.11 -7.78
N ALA A 119 -8.79 0.01 -8.45
CA ALA A 119 -8.22 0.03 -9.79
C ALA A 119 -7.17 1.15 -9.88
N PHE A 120 -6.27 1.05 -10.85
CA PHE A 120 -5.28 2.10 -11.09
C PHE A 120 -5.16 2.46 -12.57
N MET A 121 -4.63 3.65 -12.82
CA MET A 121 -4.14 4.07 -14.13
C MET A 121 -2.74 4.70 -13.99
N LEU A 122 -1.87 4.42 -14.95
CA LEU A 122 -0.56 5.02 -15.12
C LEU A 122 -0.61 5.96 -16.33
N ILE A 123 -0.28 7.23 -16.12
CA ILE A 123 -0.32 8.26 -17.17
C ILE A 123 1.04 8.96 -17.23
N PRO A 124 1.81 8.82 -18.31
CA PRO A 124 3.00 9.63 -18.54
C PRO A 124 2.66 11.12 -18.56
N ASP A 125 3.58 11.95 -18.06
CA ASP A 125 3.40 13.40 -18.09
C ASP A 125 3.70 14.02 -19.46
N ASP A 126 4.42 13.29 -20.30
CA ASP A 126 4.57 13.63 -21.70
C ASP A 126 3.47 12.96 -22.54
N ALA A 127 3.33 13.37 -23.80
CA ALA A 127 2.32 12.82 -24.71
C ALA A 127 2.68 11.42 -25.27
N SER A 128 3.82 10.84 -24.88
CA SER A 128 4.18 9.48 -25.26
C SER A 128 3.44 8.49 -24.38
N GLY A 129 3.00 7.38 -24.96
CA GLY A 129 2.48 6.24 -24.20
C GLY A 129 3.52 5.67 -23.24
N LEU A 130 3.08 4.75 -22.38
CA LEU A 130 3.99 3.90 -21.62
C LEU A 130 4.55 2.85 -22.56
N MET A 131 5.85 2.60 -22.47
CA MET A 131 6.48 1.50 -23.18
C MET A 131 6.77 0.35 -22.22
N ALA A 132 7.04 -0.82 -22.80
CA ALA A 132 7.48 -1.96 -22.02
C ALA A 132 8.76 -1.61 -21.24
N GLY A 133 8.72 -1.82 -19.91
CA GLY A 133 9.83 -1.51 -19.02
C GLY A 133 9.86 -0.09 -18.46
N ASP A 134 8.90 0.78 -18.78
CA ASP A 134 8.85 2.14 -18.20
C ASP A 134 8.57 2.12 -16.70
N ILE A 135 7.63 1.27 -16.26
CA ILE A 135 7.35 1.02 -14.84
C ILE A 135 7.76 -0.41 -14.55
N ILE A 136 8.69 -0.59 -13.62
CA ILE A 136 9.21 -1.90 -13.22
C ILE A 136 8.89 -2.04 -11.73
N GLY A 137 8.09 -3.04 -11.36
CA GLY A 137 7.72 -3.28 -9.97
C GLY A 137 6.77 -2.22 -9.40
N LEU A 138 5.48 -2.29 -9.75
CA LEU A 138 4.40 -1.66 -8.98
C LEU A 138 3.80 -2.70 -8.03
N ASN A 139 3.87 -2.42 -6.74
CA ASN A 139 3.32 -3.25 -5.68
C ASN A 139 2.24 -2.48 -4.92
N LEU A 140 1.04 -3.05 -4.83
CA LEU A 140 -0.05 -2.51 -4.03
C LEU A 140 -0.38 -3.51 -2.93
N GLY A 141 -0.06 -3.15 -1.68
CA GLY A 141 -0.36 -3.96 -0.50
C GLY A 141 -1.71 -3.55 0.08
N TYR A 142 -2.67 -4.48 0.13
CA TYR A 142 -4.03 -4.20 0.61
C TYR A 142 -4.59 -5.32 1.49
N SER A 143 -5.64 -4.95 2.22
CA SER A 143 -6.48 -5.84 3.02
C SER A 143 -7.89 -5.89 2.41
N SER A 144 -8.50 -7.08 2.39
CA SER A 144 -9.86 -7.34 1.89
C SER A 144 -10.81 -7.67 3.02
#